data_AF-A0A960ECP9-F1
#
_entry.id   AF-A0A960ECP9-F1
#
_cell.length_a   1.000
_cell.length_b   1.000
_cell.length_c   1.000
_cell.angle_alpha   90.00
_cell.angle_beta   90.00
_cell.angle_gamma   90.00
#
_symmetry.space_group_name_H-M   'P 1'
#
loop_
_entity.id
_entity.type
_entity.pdbx_description
1 polymer ?
#
loop_
_entity_poly.entity_id
_entity_poly.type
_entity_poly.pdbx_seq_one_letter_code
_entity_poly.pdbx_strand_id
1 'polypeptide(L)'
;RIIEQLDADGSWSGRVKRVLAVAGEQLGRLKLNGHLFDPSPLSPVEEVEAMSAGIFVKRGLWTTLQQMTSSPELAGLLDPADLERLVVRADDQLVVVEQLHRAAVAELA
;
A
#
# COMPACT_ATOMS: atom_id res chain seq x y z
N ARG A 1 3.80 17.29 -10.96
CA ARG A 1 4.61 18.42 -10.45
C ARG A 1 5.88 18.00 -9.73
N ILE A 2 5.86 17.35 -8.54
CA ILE A 2 7.10 16.93 -7.85
C ILE A 2 7.88 15.86 -8.63
N ILE A 3 7.20 14.82 -9.15
CA ILE A 3 7.82 13.75 -9.95
C ILE A 3 8.41 14.27 -11.28
N GLU A 4 7.77 15.23 -11.95
CA GLU A 4 8.28 15.85 -13.18
C GLU A 4 9.51 16.73 -12.93
N GLN A 5 9.55 17.46 -11.82
CA GLN A 5 10.73 18.26 -11.45
C GLN A 5 11.94 17.39 -11.10
N LEU A 6 11.68 16.22 -10.53
CA LEU A 6 12.66 15.20 -10.16
C LEU A 6 13.19 14.41 -11.36
N ASP A 7 12.45 14.33 -12.46
CA ASP A 7 12.93 13.68 -13.70
C ASP A 7 13.80 14.63 -14.54
N ALA A 8 13.55 15.94 -14.44
CA ALA A 8 14.18 16.97 -15.26
C ALA A 8 15.66 17.25 -14.92
N ASP A 9 16.13 16.92 -13.72
CA ASP A 9 17.52 17.13 -13.28
C ASP A 9 18.42 15.89 -13.48
N GLY A 10 17.86 14.78 -13.97
CA GLY A 10 18.59 13.52 -14.17
C GLY A 10 19.11 12.86 -12.89
N SER A 11 18.74 13.36 -11.70
CA SER A 11 19.24 12.86 -10.40
C SER A 11 18.67 11.48 -10.03
N TRP A 12 17.58 11.08 -10.68
CA TRP A 12 16.92 9.80 -10.44
C TRP A 12 17.63 8.66 -11.18
N SER A 13 18.40 7.85 -10.42
CA SER A 13 18.97 6.62 -10.96
C SER A 13 17.87 5.67 -11.46
N GLY A 14 18.15 4.91 -12.52
CA GLY A 14 17.18 3.97 -13.13
C GLY A 14 16.58 2.96 -12.14
N ARG A 15 17.27 2.70 -11.03
CA ARG A 15 16.80 1.85 -9.92
C ARG A 15 15.60 2.46 -9.20
N VAL A 16 15.65 3.76 -8.89
CA VAL A 16 14.55 4.46 -8.20
C VAL A 16 13.33 4.59 -9.10
N LYS A 17 13.55 4.86 -10.39
CA LYS A 17 12.48 4.86 -11.40
C LYS A 17 11.77 3.51 -11.48
N ARG A 18 12.50 2.40 -11.36
CA ARG A 18 11.93 1.05 -11.37
C ARG A 18 11.07 0.77 -10.14
N VAL A 19 11.53 1.15 -8.94
CA VAL A 19 10.72 1.02 -7.70
C VAL A 19 9.42 1.82 -7.83
N LEU A 20 9.49 3.06 -8.30
CA LEU A 20 8.30 3.88 -8.50
C LEU A 20 7.36 3.33 -9.58
N ALA A 21 7.90 2.80 -10.68
CA ALA A 21 7.09 2.20 -11.73
C ALA A 21 6.31 1.00 -11.20
N VAL A 22 6.94 0.13 -10.41
CA VAL A 22 6.27 -1.02 -9.77
C VAL A 22 5.23 -0.55 -8.77
N ALA A 23 5.58 0.41 -7.89
CA ALA A 23 4.61 0.96 -6.96
C ALA A 23 3.40 1.58 -7.69
N GLY A 24 3.64 2.31 -8.76
CA GLY A 24 2.61 2.91 -9.61
C GLY A 24 1.77 1.88 -10.36
N GLU A 25 2.37 0.81 -10.89
CA GLU A 25 1.66 -0.29 -11.54
C GLU A 25 0.76 -1.02 -10.56
N GLN A 26 1.29 -1.37 -9.37
CA GLN A 26 0.53 -2.06 -8.34
C GLN A 26 -0.62 -1.20 -7.81
N LEU A 27 -0.40 0.10 -7.63
CA LEU A 27 -1.44 1.05 -7.24
C LEU A 27 -2.47 1.29 -8.37
N GLY A 28 -2.03 1.38 -9.63
CA GLY A 28 -2.88 1.64 -10.79
C GLY A 28 -3.72 0.44 -11.22
N ARG A 29 -3.27 -0.79 -10.93
CA ARG A 29 -4.05 -2.02 -11.09
C ARG A 29 -5.22 -2.12 -10.12
N LEU A 30 -5.22 -1.31 -9.08
CA LEU A 30 -6.35 -1.20 -8.17
C LEU A 30 -7.38 -0.29 -8.84
N LYS A 31 -8.54 -0.86 -9.15
CA LYS A 31 -9.72 -0.07 -9.46
C LYS A 31 -10.18 0.61 -8.17
N LEU A 32 -9.58 1.76 -7.89
CA LEU A 32 -10.09 2.72 -6.92
C LEU A 32 -11.37 3.30 -7.54
N ASN A 33 -12.51 2.62 -7.36
CA ASN A 33 -13.81 3.02 -7.91
C ASN A 33 -14.34 4.32 -7.26
N GLY A 34 -13.53 5.39 -7.17
CA GLY A 34 -13.89 6.70 -6.64
C GLY A 34 -14.06 6.81 -5.11
N HIS A 35 -14.24 5.70 -4.39
CA HIS A 35 -14.70 5.72 -2.99
C HIS A 35 -13.62 5.65 -1.90
N LEU A 36 -12.32 5.80 -2.19
CA LEU A 36 -11.30 5.80 -1.13
C LEU A 36 -11.23 7.10 -0.32
N PHE A 37 -11.79 8.20 -0.83
CA PHE A 37 -11.65 9.53 -0.24
C PHE A 37 -12.97 10.28 -0.08
N ASP A 38 -14.07 9.71 -0.56
CA ASP A 38 -15.41 10.22 -0.28
C ASP A 38 -15.97 9.49 0.95
N PRO A 39 -16.31 10.20 2.03
CA PRO A 39 -17.07 9.60 3.12
C PRO A 39 -18.41 9.11 2.58
N SER A 40 -18.59 7.79 2.52
CA SER A 40 -19.89 7.19 2.27
C SER A 40 -20.72 7.34 3.55
N PRO A 41 -21.91 7.97 3.53
CA PRO A 41 -22.79 8.06 4.69
C PRO A 41 -23.43 6.72 5.09
N LEU A 42 -22.98 5.59 4.52
CA LEU A 42 -23.50 4.25 4.74
C LEU A 42 -22.52 3.44 5.59
N SER A 43 -22.90 3.26 6.86
CA SER A 43 -22.44 2.25 7.83
C SER A 43 -20.92 2.17 8.07
N PRO A 44 -20.44 2.34 9.31
CA PRO A 44 -19.05 2.07 9.72
C PRO A 44 -18.43 0.75 9.20
N VAL A 45 -19.26 -0.24 8.83
CA VAL A 45 -18.82 -1.45 8.14
C VAL A 45 -18.15 -1.17 6.78
N GLU A 46 -18.72 -0.30 5.94
CA GLU A 46 -18.17 0.02 4.61
C GLU A 46 -16.81 0.72 4.73
N GLU A 47 -16.69 1.67 5.67
CA GLU A 47 -15.43 2.36 5.94
C GLU A 47 -14.34 1.38 6.39
N VAL A 48 -14.68 0.44 7.28
CA VAL A 48 -13.74 -0.57 7.78
C VAL A 48 -13.36 -1.57 6.68
N GLU A 49 -14.28 -1.95 5.80
CA GLU A 49 -13.97 -2.79 4.62
C GLU A 49 -13.03 -2.08 3.64
N ALA A 50 -13.23 -0.78 3.41
CA ALA A 50 -12.33 0.03 2.59
C ALA A 50 -10.92 0.11 3.22
N MET A 51 -10.82 0.26 4.55
CA MET A 51 -9.56 0.19 5.28
C MET A 51 -8.87 -1.17 5.13
N SER A 52 -9.61 -2.27 5.29
CA SER A 52 -9.10 -3.65 5.10
C SER A 52 -8.51 -3.83 3.71
N ALA A 53 -9.23 -3.42 2.67
CA ALA A 53 -8.75 -3.49 1.29
C ALA A 53 -7.46 -2.68 1.10
N GLY A 54 -7.40 -1.44 1.60
CA GLY A 54 -6.21 -0.60 1.52
C GLY A 54 -4.98 -1.19 2.24
N ILE A 55 -5.18 -1.80 3.41
CA ILE A 55 -4.09 -2.45 4.15
C ILE A 55 -3.60 -3.70 3.41
N PHE A 56 -4.50 -4.53 2.88
CA PHE A 56 -4.16 -5.72 2.11
C PHE A 56 -3.32 -5.36 0.88
N VAL A 57 -3.72 -4.31 0.16
CA VAL A 57 -2.95 -3.76 -0.96
C VAL A 57 -1.56 -3.35 -0.53
N LYS A 58 -1.46 -2.53 0.51
CA LYS A 58 -0.19 -2.00 1.01
C LYS A 58 0.75 -3.13 1.42
N ARG A 59 0.23 -4.17 2.08
CA ARG A 59 0.97 -5.39 2.42
C ARG A 59 1.54 -6.06 1.17
N GLY A 60 0.72 -6.21 0.14
CA GLY A 60 1.13 -6.76 -1.16
C GLY A 60 2.26 -5.97 -1.78
N LEU A 61 2.17 -4.63 -1.79
CA LEU A 61 3.24 -3.75 -2.29
C LEU A 61 4.56 -3.97 -1.56
N TRP A 62 4.56 -4.00 -0.22
CA TRP A 62 5.77 -4.24 0.57
C TRP A 62 6.37 -5.61 0.32
N THR A 63 5.51 -6.63 0.18
CA THR A 63 5.94 -7.99 -0.16
C THR A 63 6.61 -8.02 -1.52
N THR A 64 6.02 -7.37 -2.53
CA THR A 64 6.61 -7.26 -3.87
C THR A 64 7.96 -6.55 -3.83
N LEU A 65 8.04 -5.38 -3.17
CA LEU A 65 9.30 -4.64 -3.06
C LEU A 65 10.36 -5.45 -2.32
N GLN A 66 9.99 -6.20 -1.27
CA GLN A 66 10.91 -7.06 -0.52
C GLN A 66 11.49 -8.14 -1.43
N GLN A 67 10.65 -8.84 -2.21
CA GLN A 67 11.11 -9.85 -3.15
C GLN A 67 12.05 -9.26 -4.23
N MET A 68 11.79 -8.01 -4.63
CA MET A 68 12.61 -7.31 -5.62
C MET A 68 13.98 -6.88 -5.09
N THR A 69 14.18 -6.74 -3.77
CA THR A 69 15.51 -6.42 -3.20
C THR A 69 16.56 -7.49 -3.48
N SER A 70 16.13 -8.72 -3.75
CA SER A 70 17.00 -9.83 -4.19
C SER A 70 17.57 -9.62 -5.59
N SER A 71 17.01 -8.70 -6.39
CA SER A 71 17.58 -8.33 -7.69
C SER A 71 18.84 -7.48 -7.49
N PRO A 72 19.97 -7.79 -8.16
CA PRO A 72 21.17 -6.97 -8.14
C PRO A 72 20.92 -5.50 -8.54
N GLU A 73 19.90 -5.25 -9.36
CA GLU A 73 19.54 -3.93 -9.83
C GLU A 73 18.82 -3.08 -8.76
N LEU A 74 18.29 -3.70 -7.72
CA LEU A 74 17.52 -3.02 -6.65
C LEU A 74 18.15 -3.20 -5.27
N ALA A 75 19.16 -4.06 -5.16
CA ALA A 75 19.96 -4.25 -3.97
C ALA A 75 20.54 -2.92 -3.46
N GLY A 76 20.39 -2.69 -2.14
CA GLY A 76 20.90 -1.52 -1.44
C GLY A 76 20.09 -0.23 -1.60
N LEU A 77 18.98 -0.24 -2.36
CA LEU A 77 18.08 0.91 -2.44
C LEU A 77 17.03 0.91 -1.31
N LEU A 78 16.60 -0.28 -0.90
CA LEU A 78 15.66 -0.52 0.19
C LEU A 78 16.24 -1.60 1.11
N ASP A 79 16.07 -1.43 2.42
CA ASP A 79 16.45 -2.45 3.40
C ASP A 79 15.36 -3.55 3.45
N PRO A 80 15.70 -4.82 3.16
CA PRO A 80 14.76 -5.93 3.26
C PRO A 80 14.12 -6.06 4.65
N ALA A 81 14.85 -5.71 5.72
CA ALA A 81 14.35 -5.77 7.08
C ALA A 81 13.32 -4.65 7.36
N ASP A 82 13.48 -3.48 6.75
CA ASP A 82 12.49 -2.40 6.84
C ASP A 82 11.18 -2.81 6.15
N LEU A 83 11.28 -3.43 4.97
CA LEU A 83 10.13 -3.94 4.22
C LEU A 83 9.42 -5.07 4.98
N GLU A 84 10.18 -5.98 5.61
CA GLU A 84 9.62 -7.02 6.47
C GLU A 84 8.79 -6.42 7.61
N ARG A 85 9.34 -5.42 8.32
CA ARG A 85 8.61 -4.72 9.38
C ARG A 85 7.33 -4.06 8.87
N LEU A 86 7.34 -3.53 7.65
CA LEU A 86 6.15 -2.94 7.04
C LEU A 86 5.10 -3.99 6.65
N VAL A 87 5.51 -5.19 6.24
CA VAL A 87 4.61 -6.34 6.03
C VAL A 87 3.97 -6.76 7.35
N VAL A 88 4.79 -7.00 8.39
CA VAL A 88 4.30 -7.38 9.72
C VAL A 88 3.34 -6.34 10.28
N ARG A 89 3.66 -5.05 10.14
CA ARG A 89 2.77 -3.98 10.56
C ARG A 89 1.43 -4.01 9.82
N ALA A 90 1.43 -4.34 8.52
CA ALA A 90 0.18 -4.46 7.77
C ALA A 90 -0.63 -5.69 8.23
N ASP A 91 0.03 -6.80 8.58
CA ASP A 91 -0.62 -7.96 9.20
C ASP A 91 -1.27 -7.60 10.55
N ASP A 92 -0.56 -6.88 11.42
CA ASP A 92 -1.12 -6.40 12.69
C ASP A 92 -2.32 -5.46 12.47
N GLN A 93 -2.24 -4.58 11.47
CA GLN A 93 -3.35 -3.70 11.12
C GLN A 93 -4.58 -4.46 10.62
N LEU A 94 -4.40 -5.54 9.84
CA LEU A 94 -5.52 -6.38 9.41
C LEU A 94 -6.22 -7.03 10.61
N VAL A 95 -5.47 -7.46 11.62
CA VAL A 95 -6.06 -7.99 12.87
C VAL A 95 -6.93 -6.93 13.57
N VAL A 96 -6.45 -5.70 13.67
CA VAL A 96 -7.20 -4.60 14.29
C VAL A 96 -8.45 -4.25 13.50
N VAL A 97 -8.33 -4.14 12.17
CA VAL A 97 -9.47 -3.76 11.32
C VAL A 97 -10.53 -4.86 11.26
N GLU A 98 -10.14 -6.13 11.32
CA GLU A 98 -11.06 -7.25 11.49
C GLU A 98 -11.84 -7.17 12.82
N GLN A 99 -11.21 -6.75 13.92
CA GLN A 99 -11.91 -6.54 15.19
C GLN A 99 -12.92 -5.38 15.10
N LEU A 100 -12.53 -4.27 14.45
CA LEU A 100 -13.41 -3.13 14.20
C LEU A 100 -14.59 -3.52 13.30
N HIS A 101 -14.36 -4.37 12.31
CA HIS A 101 -15.41 -4.84 11.41
C HIS A 101 -16.47 -5.62 12.18
N ARG A 102 -16.05 -6.56 13.03
CA ARG A 102 -16.99 -7.31 13.90
C ARG A 102 -17.78 -6.41 14.83
N ALA A 103 -17.14 -5.39 15.41
CA ALA A 103 -17.81 -4.43 16.28
C ALA A 103 -18.87 -3.62 15.49
N ALA A 104 -18.50 -3.09 14.32
CA ALA A 104 -19.40 -2.35 13.45
C ALA A 104 -20.60 -3.19 12.98
N VAL A 105 -20.38 -4.46 12.63
CA VAL A 105 -21.47 -5.39 12.26
C VAL A 105 -22.39 -5.68 13.45
N ALA A 106 -21.85 -5.82 14.66
CA ALA A 106 -22.64 -6.08 15.86
C ALA A 106 -23.56 -4.90 16.23
N GLU A 107 -23.16 -3.66 15.92
CA GLU A 107 -23.99 -2.46 16.13
C GLU A 107 -25.21 -2.38 15.17
N LEU A 108 -25.20 -3.15 14.08
CA LEU A 108 -26.33 -3.22 13.14
C LEU A 108 -27.39 -4.27 13.53
N ALA A 109 -27.09 -5.13 14.50
CA ALA A 109 -27.96 -6.23 14.95
C ALA A 109 -28.87 -5.82 16.12
#